data_AF-A0A367P7W0-F1
#
_entry.id   AF-A0A367P7W0-F1
#
_cell.length_a   1.000
_cell.length_b   1.000
_cell.length_c   1.000
_cell.angle_alpha   90.00
_cell.angle_beta   90.00
_cell.angle_gamma   90.00
#
_symmetry.space_group_name_H-M   'P 1'
#
loop_
_entity.id
_entity.type
_entity.pdbx_description
1 polymer ?
#
loop_
_entity_poly.entity_id
_entity_poly.type
_entity_poly.pdbx_seq_one_letter_code
_entity_poly.pdbx_strand_id
1 'polypeptide(L)' 'MTMHSFLAPAEPVRYPDARVQALSPRFEKYHLPLAAIDRIATGCRWSEGPVWFGDGRYLLWSDVPNDRILRWDEETGNT' A
#
# COMPACT_ATOMS: atom_id res chain seq x y z
N MET A 1 7.03 10.36 -22.07
CA MET A 1 7.68 9.38 -21.18
C MET A 1 7.88 10.06 -19.84
N THR A 2 6.82 10.14 -19.05
CA THR A 2 6.82 10.89 -17.78
C THR A 2 7.21 9.90 -16.69
N MET A 3 8.39 10.07 -16.11
CA MET A 3 8.80 9.32 -14.93
C MET A 3 8.00 9.84 -13.74
N HIS A 4 7.00 9.08 -13.29
CA HIS A 4 6.39 9.32 -12.00
C HIS A 4 7.36 8.80 -10.93
N SER A 5 7.91 9.75 -10.18
CA SER A 5 8.88 9.54 -9.12
C SER A 5 8.29 8.66 -8.01
N PHE A 6 9.03 7.62 -7.62
CA PHE A 6 8.89 6.97 -6.32
C PHE A 6 8.86 8.06 -5.24
N LEU A 7 7.77 8.15 -4.47
CA LEU A 7 7.80 8.90 -3.21
C LEU A 7 8.61 8.07 -2.23
N ALA A 8 9.94 8.24 -2.25
CA ALA A 8 10.76 7.80 -1.14
C ALA A 8 10.14 8.38 0.16
N PRO A 9 10.03 7.59 1.24
CA PRO A 9 9.57 8.15 2.50
C PRO A 9 10.47 9.33 2.86
N ALA A 10 9.86 10.48 3.17
CA ALA A 10 10.58 11.73 3.43
C ALA A 10 11.59 11.62 4.59
N GLU A 11 11.46 10.58 5.43
CA GLU A 11 12.41 10.20 6.46
C GLU A 11 12.66 8.68 6.45
N PRO A 12 13.88 8.22 6.79
CA PRO A 12 14.18 6.80 6.91
C PRO A 12 13.32 6.16 8.00
N VAL A 13 12.61 5.08 7.64
CA VAL A 13 11.76 4.35 8.57
C VAL A 13 12.63 3.66 9.64
N ARG A 14 12.34 3.93 10.91
CA ARG A 14 12.92 3.22 12.06
C ARG A 14 12.13 1.93 12.28
N TYR A 15 12.83 0.82 12.51
CA TYR A 15 12.20 -0.46 12.85
C TYR A 15 12.14 -0.68 14.37
N PRO A 16 11.06 -1.31 14.88
CA PRO A 16 9.83 -1.65 14.16
C PRO A 16 9.05 -0.37 13.76
N ASP A 17 8.35 -0.39 12.62
CA ASP A 17 7.54 0.75 12.18
C ASP A 17 6.46 1.05 13.22
N ALA A 18 6.50 2.23 13.83
CA ALA A 18 5.59 2.64 14.91
C ALA A 18 4.10 2.66 14.52
N ARG A 19 3.80 2.59 13.21
CA ARG A 19 2.43 2.47 12.68
C ARG A 19 1.87 1.05 12.82
N VAL A 20 2.72 0.04 13.01
CA VAL A 20 2.31 -1.35 13.22
C VAL A 20 2.31 -1.64 14.71
N GLN A 21 1.13 -1.81 15.29
CA GLN A 21 0.95 -2.05 16.72
C GLN A 21 0.20 -3.37 16.96
N ALA A 22 0.87 -4.33 17.59
CA ALA A 22 0.24 -5.57 18.04
C ALA A 22 -0.47 -5.32 19.39
N LEU A 23 -1.79 -5.33 19.39
CA LEU A 23 -2.60 -5.13 20.61
C LEU A 23 -2.66 -6.38 21.51
N SER A 24 -2.17 -7.52 21.02
CA SER A 24 -2.14 -8.79 21.74
C SER A 24 -0.88 -9.57 21.39
N PRO A 25 -0.23 -10.23 22.38
CA PRO A 25 0.93 -11.10 22.11
C PRO A 25 0.64 -12.22 21.10
N ARG A 26 -0.63 -12.65 20.97
CA ARG A 26 -1.02 -13.68 19.99
C ARG A 26 -0.85 -13.22 18.55
N PHE A 27 -0.88 -11.91 18.28
CA PHE A 27 -0.73 -11.35 16.95
C PHE A 27 0.75 -11.23 16.52
N GLU A 28 1.69 -11.24 17.47
CA GLU A 28 3.10 -10.96 17.20
C GLU A 28 3.69 -11.84 16.10
N LYS A 29 3.30 -13.12 16.06
CA LYS A 29 3.78 -14.07 15.05
C LYS A 29 3.30 -13.81 13.61
N TYR A 30 2.32 -12.91 13.41
CA TYR A 30 1.71 -12.64 12.09
C TYR A 30 2.24 -11.36 11.42
N HIS A 31 3.03 -10.55 12.12
CA HIS A 31 3.69 -9.40 11.54
C HIS A 31 5.20 -9.62 11.49
N LEU A 32 5.85 -9.10 10.45
CA LEU A 32 7.30 -9.12 10.33
C LEU A 32 7.86 -7.88 11.03
N PRO A 33 8.68 -8.02 12.11
CA PRO A 33 9.18 -6.86 12.87
C PRO A 33 10.05 -5.88 12.06
N LEU A 34 10.61 -6.37 10.95
CA LEU A 34 11.45 -5.61 10.02
C LEU A 34 10.69 -5.15 8.77
N ALA A 35 9.36 -5.26 8.75
CA ALA A 35 8.53 -4.68 7.70
C ALA A 35 8.08 -3.26 8.08
N ALA A 36 7.86 -2.43 7.06
CA ALA A 36 7.33 -1.09 7.15
C ALA A 36 6.07 -0.94 6.30
N ILE A 37 5.26 0.09 6.57
CA ILE A 37 4.11 0.43 5.74
C ILE A 37 4.55 1.29 4.56
N ASP A 38 4.25 0.82 3.35
CA ASP A 38 4.43 1.58 2.11
C ASP A 38 3.10 2.18 1.62
N ARG A 39 3.16 3.41 1.12
CA ARG A 39 2.02 4.08 0.50
C ARG A 39 2.13 4.04 -1.01
N ILE A 40 1.37 3.14 -1.63
CA ILE A 40 1.40 2.86 -3.07
C ILE A 40 0.58 3.84 -3.93
N ALA A 41 -0.34 4.59 -3.33
CA ALA A 41 -1.21 5.54 -4.03
C ALA A 41 -1.62 6.72 -3.15
N THR A 42 -1.93 7.86 -3.76
CA THR A 42 -2.56 9.03 -3.13
C THR A 42 -3.59 9.65 -4.08
N GLY A 43 -4.30 10.71 -3.66
CA GLY A 43 -5.25 11.42 -4.54
C GLY A 43 -6.62 10.76 -4.72
N CYS A 44 -6.92 9.71 -3.94
CA CYS A 44 -8.27 9.18 -3.81
C CYS A 44 -9.08 10.03 -2.82
N ARG A 45 -10.39 10.14 -3.03
CA ARG A 45 -11.30 10.74 -2.05
C ARG A 45 -11.76 9.71 -1.02
N TRP A 46 -11.98 8.47 -1.45
CA TRP A 46 -12.32 7.36 -0.56
C TRP A 46 -11.93 6.02 -1.19
N SER A 47 -10.85 5.40 -0.71
CA SER A 47 -10.38 4.11 -1.21
C SER A 47 -11.08 2.95 -0.51
N GLU A 48 -11.69 2.04 -1.27
CA GLU A 48 -12.35 0.85 -0.73
C GLU A 48 -12.34 -0.36 -1.68
N GLY A 49 -12.76 -1.51 -1.17
CA GLY A 49 -12.89 -2.75 -1.96
C GLY A 49 -11.59 -3.24 -2.61
N PRO A 50 -10.46 -3.35 -1.89
CA PRO A 50 -9.22 -3.85 -2.47
C PRO A 50 -9.34 -5.33 -2.86
N VAL A 51 -8.91 -5.68 -4.09
CA VAL A 51 -8.85 -7.05 -4.59
C VAL A 51 -7.53 -7.29 -5.32
N TRP A 52 -6.80 -8.32 -4.91
CA TRP A 52 -5.55 -8.75 -5.54
C TRP A 52 -5.80 -9.78 -6.63
N PHE A 53 -5.21 -9.57 -7.81
CA PHE A 53 -5.23 -10.52 -8.93
C PHE A 53 -3.84 -11.13 -9.10
N GLY A 54 -3.66 -12.34 -8.56
CA GLY A 54 -2.36 -13.03 -8.55
C GLY A 54 -1.78 -13.29 -9.95
N ASP A 55 -2.60 -13.76 -10.90
CA ASP A 55 -2.16 -14.06 -12.26
C ASP A 55 -1.66 -12.82 -13.02
N GLY A 56 -2.19 -11.65 -12.67
CA GLY A 56 -1.85 -10.37 -13.30
C GLY A 56 -0.91 -9.50 -12.48
N ARG A 57 -0.61 -9.88 -11.23
CA ARG A 57 0.24 -9.14 -10.29
C ARG A 57 -0.17 -7.67 -10.10
N TYR A 58 -1.47 -7.43 -9.92
CA TYR A 58 -2.00 -6.09 -9.65
C TYR A 58 -3.08 -6.08 -8.57
N LEU A 59 -3.18 -4.94 -7.89
CA LEU A 59 -4.23 -4.63 -6.92
C LEU A 59 -5.25 -3.69 -7.57
N LEU A 60 -6.53 -4.03 -7.51
CA LEU A 60 -7.63 -3.12 -7.83
C LEU A 60 -8.28 -2.58 -6.56
N TRP A 61 -8.76 -1.35 -6.59
CA TRP A 61 -9.65 -0.79 -5.58
C TRP A 61 -10.54 0.30 -6.19
N SER A 62 -11.63 0.63 -5.51
CA SER A 62 -12.57 1.68 -5.93
C SER A 62 -12.27 3.00 -5.22
N ASP A 63 -12.41 4.10 -5.95
CA ASP A 63 -12.49 5.46 -5.41
C ASP A 63 -13.90 6.00 -5.62
N VAL A 64 -14.84 5.52 -4.80
CA VAL A 64 -16.30 5.60 -5.06
C VAL A 64 -16.80 7.01 -5.34
N PRO A 65 -16.42 8.05 -4.57
CA PRO A 65 -16.90 9.41 -4.84
C PRO A 65 -16.42 9.99 -6.19
N ASN A 66 -15.40 9.39 -6.80
CA ASN A 66 -14.83 9.81 -8.08
C ASN A 66 -15.18 8.84 -9.24
N ASP A 67 -16.10 7.89 -9.02
CA ASP A 67 -16.63 6.96 -10.02
C ASP A 67 -15.55 6.27 -10.88
N ARG A 68 -14.52 5.75 -10.23
CA ARG A 68 -13.40 5.06 -10.89
C ARG A 68 -12.87 3.89 -10.09
N ILE A 69 -12.31 2.92 -10.82
CA ILE A 69 -11.48 1.85 -10.29
C ILE A 69 -10.03 2.19 -10.60
N LEU A 70 -9.16 2.09 -9.60
CA LEU A 70 -7.72 2.25 -9.75
C LEU A 70 -7.03 0.89 -9.76
N ARG A 71 -5.85 0.85 -10.37
CA ARG A 71 -5.01 -0.35 -10.44
C ARG A 71 -3.59 0.01 -10.05
N TRP A 72 -3.05 -0.66 -9.05
CA TRP A 72 -1.62 -0.63 -8.76
C TRP A 72 -0.96 -1.88 -9.34
N ASP A 73 0.08 -1.67 -10.14
CA ASP A 73 0.87 -2.71 -10.80
C ASP A 73 2.11 -3.04 -9.96
N GLU A 74 2.28 -4.31 -9.55
CA GLU A 74 3.36 -4.71 -8.64
C GLU A 74 4.75 -4.56 -9.28
N GLU A 75 4.88 -4.85 -10.57
CA GLU A 75 6.18 -4.86 -11.24
C GLU A 75 6.73 -3.46 -11.45
N THR A 76 5.85 -2.51 -11.76
CA THR A 76 6.24 -1.13 -12.06
C THR A 76 6.04 -0.18 -10.89
N GLY A 77 5.24 -0.56 -9.90
CA GLY A 77 4.87 0.29 -8.77
C GLY A 77 3.90 1.43 -9.11
N ASN A 78 3.38 1.47 -10.34
CA ASN A 78 2.52 2.56 -10.82
C ASN A 78 1.06 2.33 -10.41
N THR A 79 0.38 3.42 -10.08
CA THR A 79 -1.07 3.52 -9.91
C THR A 79 -1.66 4.47 -10.96
#